data_AF-A0AAP8T1Y0-F1
#
_entry.id   AF-A0AAP8T1Y0-F1
#
_cell.length_a   1.000
_cell.length_b   1.000
_cell.length_c   1.000
_cell.angle_alpha   90.00
_cell.angle_beta   90.00
_cell.angle_gamma   90.00
#
_symmetry.space_group_name_H-M   'P 1'
#
loop_
_entity.id
_entity.type
_entity.pdbx_description
1 polymer ?
#
loop_
_entity_poly.entity_id
_entity_poly.type
_entity_poly.pdbx_seq_one_letter_code
_entity_poly.pdbx_strand_id
1 'polypeptide(L)'
;LKQTYDHLVDSTNSIQSTVLAQGFSQGGKQRLIKQFLQSKQTILLRTNTFWEGIDLPNEELDCLIIVRLPFTNPEKPMFIA
;
A
#
# COMPACT_ATOMS: atom_id res chain seq x y z
N LEU A 1 5.17 -3.11 -8.59
CA LEU A 1 5.22 -3.28 -7.12
C LEU A 1 6.59 -3.76 -6.65
N LYS A 2 7.10 -4.92 -7.10
CA LYS A 2 8.42 -5.44 -6.69
C LYS A 2 9.57 -4.42 -6.84
N GLN A 3 9.78 -3.91 -8.06
CA GLN A 3 10.84 -2.94 -8.33
C GLN A 3 10.73 -1.69 -7.43
N THR A 4 9.51 -1.18 -7.23
CA THR A 4 9.25 -0.04 -6.34
C THR A 4 9.59 -0.37 -4.89
N TYR A 5 9.22 -1.57 -4.42
CA TYR A 5 9.54 -2.03 -3.07
C TYR A 5 11.05 -2.12 -2.87
N ASP A 6 11.77 -2.75 -3.80
CA ASP A 6 13.23 -2.90 -3.74
C ASP A 6 13.91 -1.51 -3.69
N HIS A 7 13.54 -0.61 -4.60
CA HIS A 7 14.07 0.76 -4.62
C HIS A 7 13.75 1.57 -3.36
N LEU A 8 12.55 1.40 -2.80
CA LEU A 8 12.17 2.12 -1.58
C LEU A 8 12.96 1.60 -0.38
N VAL A 9 13.09 0.28 -0.22
CA VAL A 9 13.91 -0.31 0.86
C VAL A 9 15.34 0.23 0.81
N ASP A 10 15.95 0.26 -0.38
CA ASP A 10 17.31 0.78 -0.55
C ASP A 10 17.40 2.27 -0.18
N SER A 11 16.42 3.07 -0.62
CA SER A 11 16.41 4.52 -0.42
C SER A 11 16.05 4.92 1.03
N THR A 12 15.21 4.14 1.71
CA THR A 12 14.72 4.46 3.05
C THR A 12 15.63 3.96 4.16
N ASN A 13 16.63 3.13 3.86
CA ASN A 13 17.63 2.69 4.82
C ASN A 13 18.33 3.88 5.52
N SER A 14 18.59 4.97 4.80
CA SER A 14 19.25 6.16 5.35
C SER A 14 18.38 6.95 6.33
N ILE A 15 17.05 6.84 6.24
CA ILE A 15 16.10 7.57 7.07
C ILE A 15 15.38 6.67 8.09
N GLN A 16 15.84 5.43 8.30
CA GLN A 16 15.27 4.48 9.27
C GLN A 16 13.75 4.24 9.13
N SER A 17 13.21 4.37 7.91
CA SER A 17 11.79 4.10 7.66
C SER A 17 11.57 2.65 7.28
N THR A 18 10.50 2.05 7.81
CA THR A 18 10.11 0.67 7.48
C THR A 18 9.27 0.65 6.21
N VAL A 19 9.57 -0.25 5.28
CA VAL A 19 8.74 -0.46 4.08
C VAL A 19 7.97 -1.77 4.23
N LEU A 20 6.64 -1.67 4.20
CA LEU A 20 5.72 -2.80 4.22
C LEU A 20 5.07 -2.93 2.84
N ALA A 21 4.98 -4.14 2.31
CA ALA A 21 4.31 -4.36 1.03
C ALA A 21 3.51 -5.66 0.97
N GLN A 22 2.35 -5.61 0.32
CA GLN A 22 1.52 -6.79 0.03
C GLN A 22 2.32 -7.80 -0.80
N GLY A 23 2.42 -9.04 -0.29
CA GLY A 23 3.12 -10.13 -0.98
C GLY A 23 4.64 -10.13 -0.82
N PHE A 24 5.22 -9.13 -0.15
CA PHE A 24 6.66 -9.07 0.16
C PHE A 24 6.92 -9.09 1.67
N SER A 25 6.11 -8.38 2.44
CA SER A 25 6.18 -8.38 3.90
C SER A 25 5.29 -9.48 4.49
N GLN A 26 5.65 -9.97 5.67
CA GLN A 26 4.93 -11.06 6.31
C GLN A 26 3.55 -10.63 6.81
N GLY A 27 2.53 -11.38 6.40
CA GLY A 27 1.16 -11.24 6.91
C GLY A 27 0.14 -10.86 5.85
N GLY A 28 -1.12 -11.15 6.17
CA GLY A 28 -2.26 -10.72 5.36
C GLY A 28 -2.61 -9.24 5.56
N LYS A 29 -3.71 -8.82 4.92
CA LYS A 29 -4.16 -7.42 4.89
C LYS A 29 -4.18 -6.75 6.26
N GLN A 30 -4.90 -7.34 7.22
CA GLN A 30 -5.07 -6.76 8.55
C GLN A 30 -3.75 -6.64 9.33
N ARG A 31 -2.86 -7.62 9.20
CA ARG A 31 -1.55 -7.59 9.87
C ARG A 31 -0.69 -6.44 9.34
N LEU A 32 -0.67 -6.24 8.02
CA LEU A 32 0.06 -5.14 7.41
C LEU A 32 -0.53 -3.78 7.80
N ILE A 33 -1.86 -3.66 7.97
CA ILE A 33 -2.48 -2.42 8.48
C ILE A 33 -1.98 -2.18 9.90
N LYS A 34 -2.14 -3.16 10.78
CA LYS A 34 -1.72 -3.04 12.18
C LYS A 34 -0.25 -2.66 12.32
N GLN A 35 0.66 -3.25 11.54
CA GLN A 35 2.07 -2.90 11.55
C GLN A 35 2.33 -1.46 11.08
N PHE A 36 1.59 -0.99 10.08
CA PHE A 36 1.67 0.40 9.61
C PHE A 36 1.21 1.37 10.70
N LEU A 37 0.06 1.13 11.34
CA LEU A 37 -0.48 2.00 12.41
C LEU A 37 0.40 2.01 13.67
N GLN A 38 1.11 0.92 13.95
CA GLN A 38 1.98 0.80 15.13
C GLN A 38 3.33 1.52 14.99
N SER A 39 3.71 1.97 13.79
CA SER A 39 5.04 2.51 13.53
C SER A 39 4.96 3.85 12.81
N LYS A 40 5.50 4.89 13.46
CA LYS A 40 5.42 6.28 12.99
C LYS A 40 6.13 6.56 11.67
N GLN A 41 7.12 5.74 11.30
CA GLN A 41 7.94 6.00 10.12
C GLN A 41 7.87 4.81 9.18
N THR A 42 6.70 4.63 8.57
CA THR A 42 6.39 3.45 7.77
C THR A 42 5.77 3.84 6.44
N ILE A 43 6.20 3.16 5.38
CA ILE A 43 5.60 3.25 4.06
C ILE A 43 4.90 1.93 3.78
N LEU A 44 3.68 2.01 3.26
CA LEU A 44 2.85 0.84 3.02
C LEU A 44 2.42 0.76 1.55
N LEU A 45 2.96 -0.23 0.84
CA LEU A 45 2.75 -0.44 -0.59
C LEU A 45 1.77 -1.57 -0.86
N ARG A 46 0.72 -1.27 -1.61
CA ARG A 46 -0.41 -2.18 -1.79
C ARG A 46 -0.99 -2.05 -3.20
N THR A 47 -1.66 -3.09 -3.66
CA THR A 47 -2.38 -3.08 -4.95
C THR A 47 -3.86 -2.74 -4.74
N ASN A 48 -4.62 -2.54 -5.82
CA ASN A 48 -5.99 -2.01 -5.76
C ASN A 48 -6.91 -2.77 -4.81
N THR A 49 -6.97 -4.10 -4.88
CA THR A 49 -7.85 -4.94 -4.04
C THR A 49 -7.53 -4.86 -2.56
N PHE A 50 -6.36 -4.34 -2.22
CA PHE A 50 -5.97 -4.19 -0.84
C PHE A 50 -6.86 -3.16 -0.13
N TRP A 51 -7.07 -2.00 -0.74
CA TRP A 51 -7.65 -0.82 -0.10
C TRP A 51 -9.17 -0.91 0.07
N GLU A 52 -9.80 -1.95 -0.44
CA GLU A 52 -11.22 -2.22 -0.25
C GLU A 52 -11.54 -2.46 1.24
N GLY A 53 -12.48 -1.66 1.76
CA GLY A 53 -12.96 -1.75 3.14
C GLY A 53 -11.91 -1.39 4.19
N ILE A 54 -10.89 -0.59 3.84
CA ILE A 54 -9.93 -0.06 4.80
C ILE A 54 -10.39 1.31 5.26
N ASP A 55 -10.50 1.44 6.58
CA ASP A 55 -10.63 2.72 7.26
C ASP A 55 -9.32 2.99 8.00
N LEU A 56 -8.71 4.15 7.75
CA LEU A 56 -7.50 4.61 8.42
C LEU A 56 -7.88 5.82 9.27
N PRO A 57 -7.76 5.73 10.60
CA PRO A 57 -8.09 6.85 11.47
C PRO A 57 -7.10 8.01 11.24
N ASN A 58 -7.63 9.23 11.19
CA ASN A 58 -6.97 10.46 10.71
C ASN A 58 -5.46 10.57 11.01
N GLU A 59 -5.08 10.57 12.30
CA GLU A 59 -3.70 10.90 12.73
C GLU A 59 -2.66 9.84 12.36
N GLU A 60 -3.07 8.71 11.77
CA GLU A 60 -2.17 7.61 11.40
C GLU A 60 -1.76 7.65 9.92
N LEU A 61 -2.30 8.58 9.12
CA LEU A 61 -1.98 8.72 7.69
C LEU A 61 -1.56 10.15 7.33
N ASP A 62 -0.26 10.34 7.12
CA ASP A 62 0.30 11.63 6.70
C ASP A 62 0.14 11.90 5.18
N CYS A 63 0.27 10.85 4.37
CA CYS A 63 0.31 10.99 2.90
C CYS A 63 -0.27 9.76 2.20
N LEU A 64 -1.14 10.01 1.21
CA LEU A 64 -1.69 8.99 0.31
C LEU A 64 -1.21 9.23 -1.12
N ILE A 65 -0.50 8.25 -1.68
CA ILE A 65 -0.02 8.28 -3.06
C ILE A 65 -0.78 7.25 -3.89
N ILE A 66 -1.50 7.72 -4.92
CA ILE A 66 -2.23 6.89 -5.86
C ILE A 66 -1.57 7.01 -7.24
N VAL A 67 -0.83 5.98 -7.64
CA VAL A 67 -0.07 5.97 -8.92
C VAL A 67 -0.94 5.79 -10.17
N ARG A 68 -2.15 5.26 -10.00
CA ARG A 68 -3.16 5.15 -11.06
C ARG A 68 -4.54 5.13 -10.42
N LEU A 69 -5.49 5.81 -11.03
CA LEU A 69 -6.88 5.71 -10.58
C LEU A 69 -7.41 4.31 -10.86
N PRO A 70 -8.25 3.75 -9.96
CA PRO A 70 -8.74 2.38 -10.05
C PRO A 70 -9.89 2.23 -11.07
N PHE A 71 -9.75 2.85 -12.25
CA PHE A 71 -10.74 2.72 -13.32
C PHE A 71 -10.38 1.58 -14.25
N THR A 72 -11.37 0.77 -14.61
CA THR A 72 -11.31 -0.14 -15.74
C THR A 72 -11.16 0.67 -17.03
N ASN A 73 -10.52 0.09 -18.05
CA ASN A 73 -10.45 0.72 -19.36
C ASN A 73 -11.88 0.97 -19.86
N PRO A 74 -12.27 2.24 -20.16
CA PRO A 74 -13.62 2.56 -20.62
C PRO A 74 -14.03 1.81 -21.90
N GLU A 75 -13.07 1.37 -22.72
CA GLU A 75 -13.32 0.61 -23.96
C GLU A 75 -13.56 -0.90 -23.72
N LYS A 76 -13.37 -1.40 -22.49
CA LYS A 76 -13.72 -2.78 -22.13
C LYS A 76 -15.03 -2.78 -21.32
N PRO A 77 -16.19 -3.04 -21.94
CA PRO A 77 -17.41 -3.22 -21.18
C PRO A 77 -17.24 -4.42 -20.26
N MET A 78 -17.43 -4.20 -18.95
CA MET A 78 -17.59 -5.28 -17.99
C MET A 78 -18.93 -5.94 -18.28
N PHE A 79 -18.93 -7.11 -18.92
CA PHE A 79 -20.12 -7.94 -18.97
C PHE A 79 -20.43 -8.40 -17.54
N ILE A 80 -21.42 -7.76 -16.93
CA ILE A 80 -22.15 -8.30 -15.78
C ILE A 80 -23.09 -9.36 -16.34
N ALA A 81 -22.77 -10.63 -16.06
CA ALA A 81 -23.63 -11.79 -16.30
C ALA A 81 -24.35 -12.17 -15.01
#